data_AF-A0A485L6E0-F1
#
_entry.id   AF-A0A485L6E0-F1
#
_cell.length_a   1.000
_cell.length_b   1.000
_cell.length_c   1.000
_cell.angle_alpha   90.00
_cell.angle_beta   90.00
_cell.angle_gamma   90.00
#
_symmetry.space_group_name_H-M   'P 1'
#
loop_
_entity.id
_entity.type
_entity.pdbx_description
1 polymer ?
#
loop_
_entity_poly.entity_id
_entity_poly.type
_entity_poly.pdbx_seq_one_letter_code
_entity_poly.pdbx_strand_id
1 'polypeptide(L)'
;MTPMDKVDDEVASPTHVEALFDAAPPPRMVQFTTATTFLFRPAYGGSALPKATGPPIGLAPTHFDACVDDLRVPSSVPHHPVVSRRRRVRKFNHLERIAMLKRAEYHVQDIATFCMDAIEIRKSRAATLDEVHEEKKRKRELDASTVAADAATDPDEADMYLHVSTRPRMFLPACMEALHLPSSSSDESDNED
;
A
#
# COMPACT_ATOMS: atom_id res chain seq x y z
N MET A 1 37.37 -84.39 -10.09
CA MET A 1 38.67 -83.69 -10.01
C MET A 1 38.39 -82.20 -9.98
N THR A 2 38.43 -81.58 -8.80
CA THR A 2 38.84 -80.16 -8.66
C THR A 2 40.37 -80.10 -8.87
N PRO A 3 41.03 -78.97 -9.23
CA PRO A 3 40.76 -77.58 -8.83
C PRO A 3 40.92 -76.55 -10.00
N MET A 4 40.60 -75.27 -9.86
CA MET A 4 41.54 -74.23 -9.41
C MET A 4 40.81 -72.90 -9.30
N ASP A 5 41.08 -72.24 -8.19
CA ASP A 5 40.75 -70.88 -7.83
C ASP A 5 41.12 -69.85 -8.91
N LYS A 6 40.23 -68.88 -9.15
CA LYS A 6 40.64 -67.47 -9.22
C LYS A 6 39.64 -66.61 -8.47
N VAL A 7 40.16 -66.13 -7.36
CA VAL A 7 39.74 -64.98 -6.59
C VAL A 7 39.91 -63.75 -7.47
N ASP A 8 38.84 -62.99 -7.68
CA ASP A 8 38.95 -61.57 -7.98
C ASP A 8 38.25 -60.81 -6.85
N ASP A 9 39.09 -60.38 -5.91
CA ASP A 9 38.81 -59.34 -4.92
C ASP A 9 38.61 -58.01 -5.64
N GLU A 10 37.36 -57.57 -5.82
CA GLU A 10 37.07 -56.14 -6.04
C GLU A 10 36.67 -55.53 -4.69
N VAL A 11 37.71 -55.04 -4.03
CA VAL A 11 37.68 -54.27 -2.81
C VAL A 11 36.95 -52.95 -3.05
N ALA A 12 35.85 -52.80 -2.33
CA ALA A 12 35.31 -51.56 -1.81
C ALA A 12 34.94 -50.43 -2.80
N SER A 13 33.64 -50.15 -2.84
CA SER A 13 33.23 -48.82 -2.40
C SER A 13 31.86 -48.86 -1.71
N PRO A 14 31.80 -48.98 -0.36
CA PRO A 14 30.59 -48.72 0.39
C PRO A 14 30.41 -47.20 0.51
N THR A 15 30.16 -46.52 -0.62
CA THR A 15 29.65 -45.14 -0.63
C THR A 15 28.16 -45.17 -0.91
N HIS A 16 27.41 -45.96 -0.15
CA HIS A 16 25.99 -45.70 0.04
C HIS A 16 25.80 -45.23 1.47
N VAL A 17 26.19 -43.98 1.69
CA VAL A 17 25.68 -43.22 2.84
C VAL A 17 24.25 -42.91 2.46
N GLU A 18 23.30 -43.74 2.93
CA GLU A 18 21.93 -43.29 3.09
C GLU A 18 22.04 -42.04 3.97
N ALA A 19 22.09 -40.87 3.34
CA ALA A 19 21.75 -39.64 4.00
C ALA A 19 20.29 -39.85 4.40
N LEU A 20 20.10 -40.37 5.61
CA LEU A 20 18.86 -40.26 6.35
C LEU A 20 18.72 -38.76 6.58
N PHE A 21 18.24 -38.07 5.54
CA PHE A 21 17.77 -36.71 5.64
C PHE A 21 16.65 -36.84 6.67
N ASP A 22 16.96 -36.54 7.92
CA ASP A 22 15.97 -36.23 8.94
C ASP A 22 15.04 -35.24 8.26
N ALA A 23 13.87 -35.74 7.85
CA ALA A 23 12.94 -34.97 7.06
C ALA A 23 12.57 -33.80 7.96
N ALA A 24 13.08 -32.62 7.63
CA ALA A 24 12.82 -31.42 8.39
C ALA A 24 11.29 -31.35 8.58
N PRO A 25 10.80 -31.16 9.82
CA PRO A 25 9.38 -31.24 10.08
C PRO A 25 8.67 -30.29 9.11
N PRO A 26 7.56 -30.74 8.49
CA PRO A 26 6.90 -29.97 7.45
C PRO A 26 6.63 -28.56 7.97
N PRO A 27 6.83 -27.53 7.12
CA PRO A 27 6.64 -26.15 7.53
C PRO A 27 5.24 -26.01 8.13
N ARG A 28 5.18 -25.50 9.36
CA ARG A 28 3.91 -25.25 10.03
C ARG A 28 3.13 -24.23 9.20
N MET A 29 2.05 -24.67 8.59
CA MET A 29 1.21 -23.81 7.77
C MET A 29 -0.02 -23.38 8.58
N VAL A 30 -0.25 -22.08 8.64
CA VAL A 30 -1.48 -21.51 9.21
C VAL A 30 -2.52 -21.46 8.11
N GLN A 31 -3.66 -22.11 8.34
CA GLN A 31 -4.82 -22.04 7.44
C GLN A 31 -5.97 -21.31 8.13
N PHE A 32 -6.48 -20.26 7.47
CA PHE A 32 -7.72 -19.63 7.88
C PHE A 32 -8.90 -20.47 7.39
N THR A 33 -9.77 -20.85 8.32
CA THR A 33 -10.92 -21.72 8.03
C THR A 33 -12.22 -20.95 7.97
N THR A 34 -12.31 -19.79 8.62
CA THR A 34 -13.52 -19.00 8.67
C THR A 34 -13.23 -17.52 8.45
N ALA A 35 -14.21 -16.82 7.88
CA ALA A 35 -14.24 -15.36 7.84
C ALA A 35 -15.57 -14.88 8.44
N THR A 36 -15.50 -13.93 9.35
CA THR A 36 -16.69 -13.22 9.85
C THR A 36 -16.79 -11.88 9.14
N THR A 37 -17.88 -11.66 8.42
CA THR A 37 -18.16 -10.40 7.72
C THR A 37 -19.23 -9.64 8.48
N PHE A 38 -18.91 -8.42 8.93
CA PHE A 38 -19.86 -7.51 9.57
C PHE A 38 -20.41 -6.50 8.57
N LEU A 39 -21.73 -6.32 8.52
CA LEU A 39 -22.40 -5.40 7.61
C LEU A 39 -22.84 -4.13 8.35
N PHE A 40 -22.44 -2.98 7.80
CA PHE A 40 -22.71 -1.67 8.39
C PHE A 40 -23.50 -0.81 7.43
N ARG A 41 -24.35 0.08 7.97
CA ARG A 41 -24.99 1.12 7.16
C ARG A 41 -23.96 2.19 6.78
N PRO A 42 -24.13 2.86 5.63
CA PRO A 42 -23.39 4.07 5.34
C PRO A 42 -23.68 5.15 6.38
N ALA A 43 -22.65 5.87 6.81
CA ALA A 43 -22.77 7.00 7.71
C ALA A 43 -21.76 8.10 7.36
N TYR A 44 -21.94 9.28 7.96
CA TYR A 44 -20.89 10.29 7.95
C TYR A 44 -19.64 9.76 8.67
N GLY A 45 -18.46 9.95 8.06
CA GLY A 45 -17.20 9.51 8.65
C GLY A 45 -16.07 10.48 8.35
N GLY A 46 -15.85 11.45 9.23
CA GLY A 46 -14.91 12.58 9.02
C GLY A 46 -13.47 12.17 8.70
N SER A 47 -13.04 10.95 9.04
CA SER A 47 -11.71 10.42 8.69
C SER A 47 -11.57 9.97 7.23
N ALA A 48 -12.68 9.60 6.58
CA ALA A 48 -12.72 9.06 5.21
C ALA A 48 -12.80 10.17 4.14
N LEU A 49 -11.88 11.13 4.25
CA LEU A 49 -11.82 12.29 3.38
C LEU A 49 -11.58 11.89 1.91
N PRO A 50 -12.49 12.25 0.99
CA PRO A 50 -12.24 12.07 -0.44
C PRO A 50 -11.05 12.93 -0.87
N LYS A 51 -10.27 12.45 -1.84
CA LYS A 51 -9.27 13.29 -2.52
C LYS A 51 -9.94 14.44 -3.30
N ALA A 52 -11.07 14.11 -3.93
CA ALA A 52 -11.89 15.04 -4.71
C ALA A 52 -13.00 15.66 -3.85
N THR A 53 -14.07 16.15 -4.48
CA THR A 53 -15.21 16.81 -3.82
C THR A 53 -16.16 15.83 -3.14
N GLY A 54 -16.93 16.36 -2.19
CA GLY A 54 -18.05 15.69 -1.57
C GLY A 54 -17.90 15.32 -0.11
N PRO A 55 -19.00 14.87 0.50
CA PRO A 55 -19.02 14.59 1.92
C PRO A 55 -18.21 13.33 2.21
N PRO A 56 -17.50 13.25 3.34
CA PRO A 56 -16.79 12.06 3.75
C PRO A 56 -17.81 10.98 4.16
N ILE A 57 -17.58 9.74 3.71
CA ILE A 57 -18.47 8.60 3.98
C ILE A 57 -17.68 7.54 4.71
N GLY A 58 -18.21 7.10 5.83
CA GLY A 58 -17.73 5.98 6.60
C GLY A 58 -18.82 4.93 6.81
N LEU A 59 -18.55 4.08 7.78
CA LEU A 59 -19.47 3.07 8.28
C LEU A 59 -20.14 3.59 9.55
N ALA A 60 -21.38 3.20 9.78
CA ALA A 60 -22.06 3.46 11.05
C ALA A 60 -21.27 2.87 12.23
N PRO A 61 -21.41 3.42 13.45
CA PRO A 61 -20.72 2.89 14.63
C PRO A 61 -21.11 1.45 14.97
N THR A 62 -22.32 1.03 14.58
CA THR A 62 -22.88 -0.29 14.84
C THR A 62 -23.17 -1.03 13.54
N HIS A 63 -22.85 -2.33 13.51
CA HIS A 63 -23.25 -3.22 12.43
C HIS A 63 -24.73 -3.58 12.63
N PHE A 64 -25.42 -3.89 11.52
CA PHE A 64 -26.80 -4.37 11.56
C PHE A 64 -26.92 -5.86 11.28
N ASP A 65 -25.84 -6.48 10.78
CA ASP A 65 -25.82 -7.91 10.44
C ASP A 65 -24.37 -8.43 10.47
N ALA A 66 -24.22 -9.75 10.60
CA ALA A 66 -22.94 -10.43 10.55
C ALA A 66 -23.12 -11.85 10.01
N CYS A 67 -22.28 -12.27 9.07
CA CYS A 67 -22.24 -13.64 8.56
C CYS A 67 -20.88 -14.29 8.83
N VAL A 68 -20.87 -15.62 8.98
CA VAL A 68 -19.66 -16.42 9.15
C VAL A 68 -19.58 -17.39 7.99
N ASP A 69 -18.53 -17.26 7.19
CA ASP A 69 -18.32 -18.04 5.99
C ASP A 69 -17.18 -19.04 6.21
N ASP A 70 -17.39 -20.29 5.79
CA ASP A 70 -16.35 -21.33 5.79
C ASP A 70 -15.45 -21.18 4.55
N LEU A 71 -14.20 -20.78 4.78
CA LEU A 71 -13.20 -20.53 3.74
C LEU A 71 -12.65 -21.82 3.10
N ARG A 72 -12.97 -22.99 3.68
CA ARG A 72 -12.55 -24.29 3.14
C ARG A 72 -13.42 -24.72 1.97
N VAL A 73 -14.66 -24.21 1.90
CA VAL A 73 -15.62 -24.55 0.86
C VAL A 73 -15.54 -23.47 -0.22
N PRO A 74 -15.12 -23.81 -1.47
CA PRO A 74 -15.19 -22.85 -2.55
C PRO A 74 -16.66 -22.49 -2.79
N SER A 75 -17.01 -21.23 -2.55
CA SER A 75 -18.37 -20.71 -2.65
C SER A 75 -18.97 -21.01 -4.03
N SER A 76 -19.85 -22.02 -4.09
CA SER A 76 -20.68 -22.37 -5.24
C SER A 76 -22.07 -21.71 -5.18
N VAL A 77 -22.28 -20.78 -4.22
CA VAL A 77 -23.58 -20.16 -3.97
C VAL A 77 -23.68 -18.84 -4.76
N PRO A 78 -24.65 -18.68 -5.68
CA PRO A 78 -24.77 -17.51 -6.55
C PRO A 78 -24.98 -16.16 -5.84
N HIS A 79 -25.38 -16.19 -4.55
CA HIS A 79 -25.68 -15.01 -3.75
C HIS A 79 -24.63 -14.64 -2.71
N HIS A 80 -23.63 -15.51 -2.50
CA HIS A 80 -22.46 -15.08 -1.75
C HIS A 80 -21.68 -14.14 -2.67
N PRO A 81 -21.18 -12.97 -2.21
CA PRO A 81 -20.29 -12.17 -3.03
C PRO A 81 -19.14 -13.08 -3.45
N VAL A 82 -19.20 -13.51 -4.72
CA VAL A 82 -18.10 -14.16 -5.41
C VAL A 82 -16.92 -13.29 -5.08
N VAL A 83 -15.84 -13.89 -4.56
CA VAL A 83 -14.56 -13.23 -4.34
C VAL A 83 -14.07 -12.80 -5.72
N SER A 84 -14.68 -11.73 -6.22
CA SER A 84 -14.39 -11.20 -7.52
C SER A 84 -12.95 -10.77 -7.39
N ARG A 85 -12.09 -11.30 -8.26
CA ARG A 85 -10.67 -10.93 -8.35
C ARG A 85 -10.49 -9.46 -8.77
N ARG A 86 -11.43 -8.58 -8.43
CA ARG A 86 -11.31 -7.14 -8.55
C ARG A 86 -10.25 -6.71 -7.55
N ARG A 87 -9.02 -6.61 -8.06
CA ARG A 87 -7.84 -6.13 -7.31
C ARG A 87 -7.99 -4.69 -6.80
N ARG A 88 -9.07 -3.98 -7.14
CA ARG A 88 -9.32 -2.59 -6.73
C ARG A 88 -10.75 -2.41 -6.24
N VAL A 89 -10.88 -1.81 -5.06
CA VAL A 89 -12.15 -1.36 -4.50
C VAL A 89 -12.67 -0.19 -5.34
N ARG A 90 -13.96 -0.22 -5.66
CA ARG A 90 -14.64 0.87 -6.39
C ARG A 90 -14.62 2.13 -5.55
N LYS A 91 -14.37 3.28 -6.19
CA LYS A 91 -14.49 4.60 -5.56
C LYS A 91 -15.84 5.21 -5.88
N PHE A 92 -16.50 5.80 -4.89
CA PHE A 92 -17.73 6.56 -5.08
C PHE A 92 -17.43 7.98 -5.53
N ASN A 93 -18.17 8.47 -6.53
CA ASN A 93 -18.12 9.86 -6.98
C ASN A 93 -18.88 10.80 -6.01
N HIS A 94 -18.79 12.11 -6.24
CA HIS A 94 -19.44 13.11 -5.38
C HIS A 94 -20.96 12.92 -5.22
N LEU A 95 -21.68 12.68 -6.33
CA LEU A 95 -23.13 12.53 -6.34
C LEU A 95 -23.59 11.23 -5.68
N GLU A 96 -22.87 10.14 -5.92
CA GLU A 96 -23.12 8.86 -5.26
C GLU A 96 -22.99 8.98 -3.75
N ARG A 97 -22.02 9.77 -3.28
CA ARG A 97 -21.82 10.01 -1.86
C ARG A 97 -22.98 10.78 -1.24
N ILE A 98 -23.42 11.86 -1.91
CA ILE A 98 -24.62 12.59 -1.48
C ILE A 98 -25.83 11.65 -1.46
N ALA A 99 -26.01 10.84 -2.50
CA ALA A 99 -27.14 9.91 -2.59
C ALA A 99 -27.10 8.85 -1.48
N MET A 100 -25.92 8.36 -1.10
CA MET A 100 -25.76 7.43 0.02
C MET A 100 -26.17 8.07 1.34
N LEU A 101 -25.75 9.31 1.62
CA LEU A 101 -26.12 9.99 2.86
C LEU A 101 -27.61 10.37 2.89
N LYS A 102 -28.19 10.79 1.75
CA LYS A 102 -29.64 11.00 1.65
C LYS A 102 -30.44 9.74 1.94
N ARG A 103 -30.00 8.58 1.42
CA ARG A 103 -30.63 7.27 1.73
C ARG A 103 -30.45 6.85 3.18
N ALA A 104 -29.41 7.34 3.85
CA ALA A 104 -29.20 7.16 5.28
C ALA A 104 -29.88 8.27 6.11
N GLU A 105 -30.83 8.99 5.51
CA GLU A 105 -31.71 9.97 6.18
C GLU A 105 -30.98 11.20 6.75
N TYR A 106 -29.77 11.50 6.27
CA TYR A 106 -29.10 12.76 6.59
C TYR A 106 -29.80 13.94 5.91
N HIS A 107 -29.96 15.03 6.65
CA HIS A 107 -30.54 16.25 6.11
C HIS A 107 -29.61 16.91 5.09
N VAL A 108 -30.17 17.57 4.08
CA VAL A 108 -29.38 18.18 2.99
C VAL A 108 -28.45 19.28 3.52
N GLN A 109 -28.88 20.00 4.55
CA GLN A 109 -28.04 21.02 5.20
C GLN A 109 -26.82 20.39 5.87
N ASP A 110 -26.98 19.28 6.59
CA ASP A 110 -25.86 18.58 7.23
C ASP A 110 -24.87 18.06 6.18
N ILE A 111 -25.38 17.52 5.07
CA ILE A 111 -24.54 17.06 3.96
C ILE A 111 -23.71 18.21 3.38
N ALA A 112 -24.28 19.43 3.29
CA ALA A 112 -23.55 20.61 2.85
C ALA A 112 -22.45 20.99 3.86
N THR A 113 -22.76 20.99 5.15
CA THR A 113 -21.77 21.20 6.23
C THR A 113 -20.62 20.20 6.12
N PHE A 114 -20.92 18.91 5.96
CA PHE A 114 -19.91 17.86 5.79
C PHE A 114 -19.01 18.09 4.57
N CYS A 115 -19.53 18.69 3.50
CA CYS A 115 -18.73 19.06 2.33
C CYS A 115 -17.78 20.22 2.65
N MET A 116 -18.23 21.21 3.43
CA MET A 116 -17.42 22.35 3.84
C MET A 116 -16.30 21.91 4.79
N ASP A 117 -16.62 21.12 5.81
CA ASP A 117 -15.64 20.52 6.72
C ASP A 117 -14.58 19.73 5.93
N ALA A 118 -15.01 18.96 4.93
CA ALA A 118 -14.08 18.20 4.10
C ALA A 118 -13.18 19.07 3.21
N ILE A 119 -13.61 20.28 2.84
CA ILE A 119 -12.75 21.25 2.14
C ILE A 119 -11.73 21.82 3.12
N GLU A 120 -12.17 22.23 4.30
CA GLU A 120 -11.32 22.83 5.33
C GLU A 120 -10.21 21.87 5.78
N ILE A 121 -10.55 20.61 6.06
CA ILE A 121 -9.57 19.61 6.46
C ILE A 121 -8.57 19.33 5.33
N ARG A 122 -9.00 19.33 4.06
CA ARG A 122 -8.07 19.16 2.93
C ARG A 122 -7.11 20.33 2.80
N LYS A 123 -7.60 21.56 2.94
CA LYS A 123 -6.77 22.76 2.92
C LYS A 123 -5.75 22.75 4.06
N SER A 124 -6.21 22.44 5.27
CA SER A 124 -5.34 22.31 6.44
C SER A 124 -4.25 21.25 6.23
N ARG A 125 -4.60 20.06 5.71
CA ARG A 125 -3.62 19.00 5.40
C ARG A 125 -2.63 19.40 4.31
N ALA A 126 -3.06 20.13 3.28
CA ALA A 126 -2.19 20.61 2.23
C ALA A 126 -1.16 21.60 2.80
N ALA A 127 -1.60 22.58 3.58
CA ALA A 127 -0.71 23.55 4.22
C ALA A 127 0.36 22.88 5.10
N THR A 128 -0.03 21.92 5.94
CA THR A 128 0.93 21.17 6.76
C THR A 128 1.93 20.37 5.92
N LEU A 129 1.49 19.78 4.80
CA LEU A 129 2.40 19.07 3.91
C LEU A 129 3.41 20.03 3.28
N ASP A 130 2.96 21.20 2.84
CA ASP A 130 3.81 22.23 2.23
C ASP A 130 4.89 22.68 3.23
N GLU A 131 4.51 22.99 4.48
CA GLU A 131 5.45 23.34 5.57
C GLU A 131 6.51 22.26 5.80
N VAL A 132 6.09 20.99 5.88
CA VAL A 132 7.01 19.84 6.07
C VAL A 132 7.94 19.66 4.86
N HIS A 133 7.42 19.89 3.64
CA HIS A 133 8.22 19.82 2.42
C HIS A 133 9.29 20.91 2.37
N GLU A 134 8.95 22.13 2.78
CA GLU A 134 9.89 23.26 2.88
C GLU A 134 10.97 23.01 3.94
N GLU A 135 10.58 22.53 5.13
CA GLU A 135 11.54 22.19 6.18
C GLU A 135 12.51 21.09 5.72
N LYS A 136 11.99 20.05 5.07
CA LYS A 136 12.81 18.96 4.54
C LYS A 136 13.75 19.45 3.43
N LYS A 137 13.32 20.42 2.61
CA LYS A 137 14.17 21.05 1.60
C LYS A 137 15.30 21.83 2.26
N ARG A 138 14.99 22.71 3.22
CA ARG A 138 15.99 23.49 3.98
C ARG A 138 17.00 22.59 4.68
N LYS A 139 16.54 21.50 5.31
CA LYS A 139 17.43 20.53 5.98
C LYS A 139 18.37 19.85 4.97
N ARG A 140 17.88 19.45 3.80
CA ARG A 140 18.72 18.85 2.75
C ARG A 140 19.77 19.83 2.22
N GLU A 141 19.42 21.10 2.06
CA GLU A 141 20.35 22.14 1.64
C GLU A 141 21.45 22.37 2.70
N LEU A 142 21.08 22.32 3.99
CA LEU A 142 22.03 22.41 5.09
C LEU A 142 22.94 21.18 5.19
N ASP A 143 22.38 19.96 5.11
CA ASP A 143 23.16 18.72 5.11
C ASP A 143 24.13 18.66 3.90
N ALA A 144 23.71 19.19 2.73
CA ALA A 144 24.57 19.28 1.55
C ALA A 144 25.71 20.31 1.72
N SER A 145 25.45 21.44 2.38
CA SER A 145 26.48 22.45 2.64
C SER A 145 27.48 22.01 3.69
N THR A 146 27.06 21.25 4.72
CA THR A 146 27.98 20.67 5.72
C THR A 146 28.89 19.62 5.11
N VAL A 147 28.36 18.71 4.27
CA VAL A 147 29.20 17.71 3.57
C VAL A 147 30.22 18.37 2.63
N ALA A 148 29.85 19.47 1.97
CA ALA A 148 30.78 20.23 1.13
C ALA A 148 31.88 20.95 1.94
N ALA A 149 31.58 21.41 3.17
CA ALA A 149 32.55 22.04 4.05
C ALA A 149 33.53 21.03 4.68
N ASP A 150 33.04 19.85 5.08
CA ASP A 150 33.87 18.79 5.67
C ASP A 150 34.83 18.19 4.64
N ALA A 151 34.42 18.04 3.37
CA ALA A 151 35.28 17.59 2.27
C ALA A 151 36.41 18.58 1.92
N ALA A 152 36.32 19.84 2.35
CA ALA A 152 37.34 20.86 2.11
C ALA A 152 38.42 20.93 3.21
N THR A 153 38.30 20.15 4.28
CA THR A 153 39.13 20.30 5.49
C THR A 153 40.31 19.32 5.59
N ASP A 154 40.36 18.22 4.82
CA ASP A 154 41.56 17.36 4.79
C ASP A 154 41.63 16.48 3.51
N PRO A 155 42.54 16.78 2.55
CA PRO A 155 42.66 16.03 1.30
C PRO A 155 43.36 14.66 1.40
N ASP A 156 43.92 14.26 2.56
CA ASP A 156 44.79 13.07 2.68
C ASP A 156 44.15 11.83 3.37
N GLU A 157 42.83 11.82 3.65
CA GLU A 157 42.11 10.67 4.29
C GLU A 157 40.95 10.12 3.42
N ALA A 158 41.04 10.27 2.10
CA ALA A 158 39.91 9.98 1.19
C ALA A 158 39.64 8.48 0.90
N ASP A 159 40.52 7.56 1.31
CA ASP A 159 40.42 6.14 0.91
C ASP A 159 39.76 5.21 1.94
N MET A 160 39.43 5.66 3.16
CA MET A 160 38.89 4.76 4.21
C MET A 160 37.35 4.75 4.33
N TYR A 161 36.64 5.78 3.86
CA TYR A 161 35.20 5.95 4.15
C TYR A 161 34.23 5.59 3.01
N LEU A 162 34.69 4.92 1.95
CA LEU A 162 33.83 4.51 0.83
C LEU A 162 32.97 3.25 1.09
N HIS A 163 32.91 2.73 2.32
CA HIS A 163 32.24 1.45 2.62
C HIS A 163 31.07 1.46 3.61
N VAL A 164 30.57 2.63 4.06
CA VAL A 164 29.41 2.64 4.96
C VAL A 164 28.40 3.69 4.53
N SER A 165 27.46 3.30 3.67
CA SER A 165 26.01 3.58 3.81
C SER A 165 25.22 3.23 2.55
N THR A 166 25.34 2.00 2.05
CA THR A 166 24.28 1.40 1.23
C THR A 166 23.19 0.88 2.17
N ARG A 167 22.31 1.78 2.63
CA ARG A 167 21.03 1.33 3.20
C ARG A 167 20.23 0.62 2.11
N PRO A 168 19.71 -0.59 2.34
CA PRO A 168 18.86 -1.26 1.36
C PRO A 168 17.61 -0.41 1.10
N ARG A 169 17.41 -0.03 -0.18
CA ARG A 169 16.19 0.60 -0.70
C ARG A 169 15.04 -0.40 -0.59
N MET A 170 14.32 -0.40 0.53
CA MET A 170 13.19 -1.31 0.72
C MET A 170 11.89 -0.87 0.06
N PHE A 171 11.79 0.28 -0.60
CA PHE A 171 10.58 0.61 -1.38
C PHE A 171 10.84 1.71 -2.41
N LEU A 172 10.87 1.36 -3.69
CA LEU A 172 10.76 2.31 -4.80
C LEU A 172 9.33 2.27 -5.32
N PRO A 173 8.51 3.32 -5.14
CA PRO A 173 7.34 3.50 -5.97
C PRO A 173 7.81 4.02 -7.33
N ALA A 174 8.04 3.11 -8.27
CA ALA A 174 8.14 3.46 -9.68
C ALA A 174 6.75 3.79 -10.25
N CYS A 175 6.75 4.69 -11.25
CA CYS A 175 5.67 5.03 -12.19
C CYS A 175 4.66 6.08 -11.68
N MET A 176 4.45 7.26 -12.27
CA MET A 176 4.64 7.67 -13.67
C MET A 176 4.96 9.16 -13.83
N GLU A 177 5.72 9.37 -14.90
CA GLU A 177 6.23 10.58 -15.51
C GLU A 177 5.14 11.38 -16.24
N ALA A 178 5.38 12.69 -16.27
CA ALA A 178 5.01 13.71 -17.24
C ALA A 178 3.88 13.44 -18.26
N LEU A 179 2.87 14.32 -18.21
CA LEU A 179 2.44 15.01 -19.43
C LEU A 179 2.37 16.52 -19.19
N HIS A 180 3.28 17.20 -19.87
CA HIS A 180 3.29 18.62 -20.15
C HIS A 180 2.23 18.97 -21.20
N LEU A 181 1.96 20.29 -21.26
CA LEU A 181 1.41 21.11 -22.35
C LEU A 181 -0.07 21.54 -22.21
N PRO A 182 -0.46 22.68 -22.79
CA PRO A 182 0.25 23.97 -22.79
C PRO A 182 -0.66 25.13 -22.32
N SER A 183 -0.01 26.23 -21.94
CA SER A 183 -0.59 27.57 -21.85
C SER A 183 -1.31 27.95 -23.15
N SER A 184 -2.60 28.29 -23.05
CA SER A 184 -3.30 29.06 -24.08
C SER A 184 -3.76 30.37 -23.47
N SER A 185 -3.10 31.43 -23.94
CA SER A 185 -3.55 32.81 -23.95
C SER A 185 -4.79 32.94 -24.81
N SER A 186 -5.76 33.71 -24.35
CA SER A 186 -6.67 34.42 -25.25
C SER A 186 -7.15 35.69 -24.58
N ASP A 187 -6.76 36.78 -25.24
CA ASP A 187 -7.05 38.18 -25.02
C ASP A 187 -8.54 38.55 -25.08
N GLU A 188 -8.82 39.70 -24.46
CA GLU A 188 -9.79 40.76 -24.80
C GLU A 188 -11.25 40.41 -25.15
N SER A 189 -12.19 41.06 -24.45
CA SER A 189 -13.04 42.13 -25.03
C SER A 189 -13.98 42.71 -23.98
N ASP A 190 -13.89 44.03 -23.81
CA ASP A 190 -14.91 44.90 -23.22
C ASP A 190 -16.27 44.74 -23.93
N ASN A 191 -17.37 44.83 -23.19
CA ASN A 191 -18.54 45.58 -23.66
C ASN A 191 -19.43 45.96 -22.48
N GLU A 192 -19.59 47.27 -22.32
CA GLU A 192 -20.61 47.94 -21.54
C GLU A 192 -21.98 47.79 -22.22
N ASP A 193 -23.03 47.57 -21.42
CA ASP A 193 -24.31 48.29 -21.50
C ASP A 193 -25.13 48.02 -20.22
#